data_AF-A0A7Y2BTZ9-F1
#
_entry.id   AF-A0A7Y2BTZ9-F1
#
_cell.length_a   1.000
_cell.length_b   1.000
_cell.length_c   1.000
_cell.angle_alpha   90.00
_cell.angle_beta   90.00
_cell.angle_gamma   90.00
#
_symmetry.space_group_name_H-M   'P 1'
#
loop_
_entity.id
_entity.type
_entity.pdbx_description
1 polymer ?
#
loop_
_entity_poly.entity_id
_entity_poly.type
_entity_poly.pdbx_seq_one_letter_code
_entity_poly.pdbx_strand_id
1 'polypeptide(L)'
;MNLAKTVGTFGILLLFSATSAAADQPMGFFVTSVGLGDGGNLGGLEGADAHCTKLAEAAGSTGRTWRAYLSTQAEGKRGIFARSRIGQGPWYNAKGELIAVDLDQLHIMPNIYLRTALDENGNRVMGRYDERNEHDILTGTQADGTAYFPWQEGDKTCSNWTSNGEGSATVGHHDRHGGGNTSWNAAHNSRGCSPENLRSTGGNGYFYCFAAD
;
A
#
# COMPACT_ATOMS: atom_id res chain seq x y z
N MET A 1 -10.70 73.48 -43.32
CA MET A 1 -10.42 72.04 -43.21
C MET A 1 -9.76 71.80 -41.86
N ASN A 2 -10.53 71.43 -40.83
CA ASN A 2 -10.02 71.19 -39.47
C ASN A 2 -9.80 69.69 -39.29
N LEU A 3 -8.53 69.29 -39.13
CA LEU A 3 -8.14 67.91 -38.80
C LEU A 3 -8.32 67.69 -37.29
N ALA A 4 -9.27 66.83 -36.92
CA ALA A 4 -9.41 66.31 -35.56
C ALA A 4 -8.29 65.28 -35.30
N LYS A 5 -7.54 65.46 -34.21
CA LYS A 5 -6.55 64.50 -33.73
C LYS A 5 -7.22 63.53 -32.76
N THR A 6 -7.34 62.27 -33.17
CA THR A 6 -7.82 61.17 -32.31
C THR A 6 -6.67 60.68 -31.44
N VAL A 7 -6.81 60.82 -30.12
CA VAL A 7 -5.88 60.23 -29.13
C VAL A 7 -6.39 58.82 -28.81
N GLY A 8 -5.63 57.80 -29.17
CA GLY A 8 -5.92 56.40 -28.85
C GLY A 8 -5.33 56.01 -27.50
N THR A 9 -6.19 55.69 -26.53
CA THR A 9 -5.79 55.18 -25.22
C THR A 9 -5.49 53.68 -25.32
N PHE A 10 -4.23 53.29 -25.22
CA PHE A 10 -3.83 51.88 -25.09
C PHE A 10 -4.08 51.42 -23.64
N GLY A 11 -5.12 50.61 -23.43
CA GLY A 11 -5.34 49.91 -22.15
C GLY A 11 -4.42 48.69 -22.05
N ILE A 12 -3.54 48.67 -21.06
CA ILE A 12 -2.70 47.51 -20.72
C ILE A 12 -3.57 46.48 -19.99
N LEU A 13 -3.80 45.33 -20.63
CA LEU A 13 -4.51 44.20 -20.06
C LEU A 13 -3.50 43.34 -19.27
N LEU A 14 -3.51 43.45 -17.94
CA LEU A 14 -2.73 42.59 -17.04
C LEU A 14 -3.41 41.21 -16.97
N LEU A 15 -2.85 40.23 -17.69
CA LEU A 15 -3.22 38.82 -17.58
C LEU A 15 -2.63 38.25 -16.29
N PHE A 16 -3.47 38.09 -15.27
CA PHE A 16 -3.14 37.26 -14.10
C PHE A 16 -3.15 35.79 -14.53
N SER A 17 -1.96 35.21 -14.74
CA SER A 17 -1.81 33.76 -14.83
C SER A 17 -2.06 33.16 -13.46
N ALA A 18 -3.29 32.67 -13.22
CA ALA A 18 -3.55 31.78 -12.11
C ALA A 18 -2.83 30.45 -12.38
N THR A 19 -1.66 30.28 -11.78
CA THR A 19 -1.03 28.96 -11.69
C THR A 19 -1.94 28.10 -10.82
N SER A 20 -2.69 27.19 -11.44
CA SER A 20 -3.37 26.11 -10.74
C SER A 20 -2.30 25.23 -10.08
N ALA A 21 -2.01 25.51 -8.81
CA ALA A 21 -1.33 24.53 -7.97
C ALA A 21 -2.23 23.30 -7.93
N ALA A 22 -1.82 22.23 -8.62
CA ALA A 22 -2.41 20.92 -8.38
C ALA A 22 -2.27 20.68 -6.88
N ALA A 23 -3.39 20.59 -6.16
CA ALA A 23 -3.36 20.28 -4.74
C ALA A 23 -2.64 18.95 -4.59
N ASP A 24 -1.46 18.99 -3.96
CA ASP A 24 -0.65 17.81 -3.70
C ASP A 24 -1.51 16.85 -2.89
N GLN A 25 -1.85 15.70 -3.48
CA GLN A 25 -2.76 14.75 -2.86
C GLN A 25 -2.00 14.03 -1.76
N PRO A 26 -2.41 14.12 -0.48
CA PRO A 26 -1.63 13.58 0.62
C PRO A 26 -1.46 12.08 0.47
N MET A 27 -0.21 11.60 0.58
CA MET A 27 0.12 10.17 0.50
C MET A 27 -0.72 9.40 1.52
N GLY A 28 -1.49 8.44 1.02
CA GLY A 28 -2.36 7.57 1.80
C GLY A 28 -2.08 6.09 1.60
N PHE A 29 -1.13 5.73 0.74
CA PHE A 29 -0.74 4.36 0.48
C PHE A 29 0.76 4.27 0.19
N PHE A 30 1.40 3.23 0.71
CA PHE A 30 2.73 2.80 0.28
C PHE A 30 2.97 1.33 0.61
N VAL A 31 3.96 0.73 -0.03
CA VAL A 31 4.58 -0.53 0.38
C VAL A 31 5.76 -0.20 1.29
N THR A 32 5.93 -0.85 2.43
CA THR A 32 7.09 -0.57 3.30
C THR A 32 8.41 -0.71 2.53
N SER A 33 9.28 0.32 2.54
CA SER A 33 10.63 0.22 1.96
C SER A 33 11.52 -0.84 2.62
N VAL A 34 11.23 -1.12 3.90
CA VAL A 34 11.93 -2.10 4.72
C VAL A 34 10.94 -2.76 5.68
N GLY A 35 11.04 -4.08 5.84
CA GLY A 35 10.27 -4.82 6.86
C GLY A 35 10.83 -4.62 8.27
N LEU A 36 10.27 -5.30 9.28
CA LEU A 36 10.81 -5.26 10.65
C LEU A 36 12.10 -6.07 10.83
N GLY A 37 12.48 -6.88 9.82
CA GLY A 37 13.67 -7.73 9.84
C GLY A 37 13.48 -9.08 10.52
N ASP A 38 12.36 -9.29 11.22
CA ASP A 38 12.04 -10.54 11.93
C ASP A 38 10.98 -11.40 11.20
N GLY A 39 11.05 -11.43 9.87
CA GLY A 39 10.16 -12.24 9.04
C GLY A 39 8.69 -11.83 9.19
N GLY A 40 7.83 -12.79 9.49
CA GLY A 40 6.40 -12.59 9.75
C GLY A 40 6.08 -12.13 11.18
N ASN A 41 7.07 -12.05 12.08
CA ASN A 41 6.87 -11.47 13.40
C ASN A 41 6.95 -9.95 13.29
N LEU A 42 5.77 -9.32 13.22
CA LEU A 42 5.64 -7.87 13.12
C LEU A 42 5.30 -7.23 14.48
N GLY A 43 5.31 -8.00 15.57
CA GLY A 43 4.80 -7.57 16.87
C GLY A 43 3.26 -7.49 16.90
N GLY A 44 2.58 -8.36 16.12
CA GLY A 44 1.15 -8.28 15.91
C GLY A 44 0.73 -7.11 15.03
N LEU A 45 -0.57 -6.84 14.98
CA LEU A 45 -1.12 -5.72 14.21
C LEU A 45 -0.63 -4.36 14.73
N GLU A 46 -0.45 -4.22 16.05
CA GLU A 46 0.00 -2.97 16.67
C GLU A 46 1.44 -2.64 16.28
N GLY A 47 2.34 -3.64 16.27
CA GLY A 47 3.72 -3.44 15.82
C GLY A 47 3.81 -3.13 14.32
N ALA A 48 2.99 -3.79 13.49
CA ALA A 48 2.90 -3.50 12.07
C ALA A 48 2.38 -2.07 11.80
N ASP A 49 1.33 -1.64 12.51
CA ASP A 49 0.79 -0.29 12.41
C ASP A 49 1.81 0.76 12.86
N ALA A 50 2.52 0.52 13.96
CA ALA A 50 3.57 1.42 14.45
C ALA A 50 4.71 1.56 13.44
N HIS A 51 5.06 0.49 12.73
CA HIS A 51 6.05 0.53 11.67
C HIS A 51 5.57 1.34 10.46
N CYS A 52 4.31 1.19 10.05
CA CYS A 52 3.72 2.04 9.02
C CYS A 52 3.78 3.53 9.40
N THR A 53 3.37 3.88 10.62
CA THR A 53 3.44 5.27 11.10
C THR A 53 4.87 5.79 11.07
N LYS A 54 5.83 5.02 11.59
CA LYS A 54 7.25 5.41 11.63
C LYS A 54 7.81 5.71 10.23
N LEU A 55 7.54 4.84 9.25
CA LEU A 55 8.01 5.05 7.88
C LEU A 55 7.33 6.26 7.23
N ALA A 56 6.02 6.39 7.38
CA ALA A 56 5.28 7.51 6.83
C ALA A 56 5.75 8.86 7.39
N GLU A 57 5.96 8.96 8.71
CA GLU A 57 6.49 10.16 9.37
C GLU A 57 7.90 10.49 8.90
N ALA A 58 8.77 9.48 8.73
CA ALA A 58 10.11 9.67 8.19
C ALA A 58 10.10 10.21 6.75
N ALA A 59 9.10 9.86 5.96
CA ALA A 59 8.86 10.39 4.61
C ALA A 59 8.11 11.74 4.59
N GLY A 60 7.78 12.31 5.76
CA GLY A 60 7.11 13.60 5.89
C GLY A 60 5.58 13.56 5.88
N SER A 61 4.97 12.36 5.87
CA SER A 61 3.51 12.21 6.00
C SER A 61 3.11 12.07 7.47
N THR A 62 3.01 13.22 8.15
CA THR A 62 2.69 13.32 9.59
C THR A 62 1.21 13.61 9.85
N GLY A 63 0.72 13.25 11.04
CA GLY A 63 -0.63 13.62 11.49
C GLY A 63 -1.77 12.77 10.94
N ARG A 64 -1.45 11.68 10.22
CA ARG A 64 -2.41 10.68 9.74
C ARG A 64 -2.40 9.44 10.63
N THR A 65 -3.51 8.72 10.65
CA THR A 65 -3.54 7.38 11.24
C THR A 65 -3.13 6.37 10.18
N TRP A 66 -2.06 5.61 10.42
CA TRP A 66 -1.60 4.56 9.50
C TRP A 66 -1.93 3.17 10.01
N ARG A 67 -2.31 2.29 9.09
CA ARG A 67 -2.63 0.89 9.37
C ARG A 67 -1.93 -0.02 8.37
N ALA A 68 -1.32 -1.08 8.87
CA ALA A 68 -0.85 -2.17 8.05
C ALA A 68 -2.06 -2.95 7.51
N TYR A 69 -2.11 -3.18 6.20
CA TYR A 69 -3.16 -3.96 5.55
C TYR A 69 -2.93 -5.46 5.80
N LEU A 70 -3.31 -5.89 6.98
CA LEU A 70 -3.11 -7.25 7.47
C LEU A 70 -4.39 -7.75 8.15
N SER A 71 -4.81 -8.95 7.77
CA SER A 71 -5.86 -9.70 8.46
C SER A 71 -5.27 -10.57 9.57
N THR A 72 -6.12 -11.04 10.48
CA THR A 72 -5.75 -12.04 11.49
C THR A 72 -6.63 -13.28 11.37
N GLN A 73 -6.25 -14.34 12.08
CA GLN A 73 -7.04 -15.53 12.33
C GLN A 73 -7.49 -15.60 13.79
N ALA A 74 -8.63 -16.22 14.01
CA ALA A 74 -9.17 -16.50 15.33
C ALA A 74 -9.79 -17.90 15.34
N GLU A 75 -9.77 -18.57 16.49
CA GLU A 75 -10.41 -19.87 16.62
C GLU A 75 -11.95 -19.71 16.63
N GLY A 76 -12.65 -20.60 15.92
CA GLY A 76 -14.12 -20.67 15.91
C GLY A 76 -14.85 -19.50 15.23
N LYS A 77 -14.13 -18.47 14.76
CA LYS A 77 -14.70 -17.31 14.05
C LYS A 77 -13.68 -16.72 13.09
N ARG A 78 -14.12 -15.81 12.23
CA ARG A 78 -13.18 -15.04 11.40
C ARG A 78 -12.39 -14.06 12.26
N GLY A 79 -11.11 -13.89 11.94
CA GLY A 79 -10.28 -12.85 12.57
C GLY A 79 -10.60 -11.45 12.04
N ILE A 80 -9.71 -10.51 12.32
CA ILE A 80 -9.87 -9.10 11.91
C ILE A 80 -9.61 -8.99 10.41
N PHE A 81 -10.42 -8.21 9.70
CA PHE A 81 -10.30 -8.01 8.26
C PHE A 81 -9.39 -6.83 7.96
N ALA A 82 -8.39 -7.00 7.10
CA ALA A 82 -7.54 -5.89 6.67
C ALA A 82 -8.37 -4.72 6.09
N ARG A 83 -9.36 -5.03 5.25
CA ARG A 83 -10.23 -4.02 4.61
C ARG A 83 -11.00 -3.14 5.59
N SER A 84 -11.31 -3.63 6.79
CA SER A 84 -12.11 -2.87 7.78
C SER A 84 -11.24 -2.03 8.71
N ARG A 85 -9.91 -2.19 8.63
CA ARG A 85 -8.97 -1.44 9.47
C ARG A 85 -8.47 -0.18 8.79
N ILE A 86 -8.43 -0.17 7.46
CA ILE A 86 -7.99 0.99 6.66
C ILE A 86 -9.13 2.00 6.47
N GLY A 87 -8.81 3.18 5.93
CA GLY A 87 -9.79 4.25 5.70
C GLY A 87 -10.81 3.93 4.61
N GLN A 88 -11.58 4.93 4.21
CA GLN A 88 -12.54 4.81 3.09
C GLN A 88 -11.95 5.26 1.75
N GLY A 89 -10.70 5.74 1.73
CA GLY A 89 -10.09 6.38 0.56
C GLY A 89 -10.50 7.85 0.40
N PRO A 90 -10.06 8.51 -0.68
CA PRO A 90 -9.13 8.01 -1.68
C PRO A 90 -7.71 7.84 -1.11
N TRP A 91 -6.96 6.90 -1.67
CA TRP A 91 -5.53 6.73 -1.36
C TRP A 91 -4.67 7.08 -2.56
N TYR A 92 -3.60 7.82 -2.30
CA TYR A 92 -2.58 8.19 -3.27
C TYR A 92 -1.21 7.66 -2.82
N ASN A 93 -0.35 7.32 -3.77
CA ASN A 93 1.04 6.98 -3.46
C ASN A 93 1.89 8.23 -3.15
N ALA A 94 3.17 8.04 -2.83
CA ALA A 94 4.11 9.12 -2.53
C ALA A 94 4.34 10.13 -3.68
N LYS A 95 3.88 9.83 -4.90
CA LYS A 95 3.94 10.74 -6.07
C LYS A 95 2.59 11.36 -6.42
N GLY A 96 1.60 11.23 -5.55
CA GLY A 96 0.25 11.76 -5.78
C GLY A 96 -0.55 11.00 -6.85
N GLU A 97 -0.11 9.79 -7.25
CA GLU A 97 -0.89 8.96 -8.16
C GLU A 97 -1.99 8.21 -7.39
N LEU A 98 -3.22 8.26 -7.89
CA LEU A 98 -4.37 7.60 -7.29
C LEU A 98 -4.20 6.08 -7.30
N ILE A 99 -4.38 5.45 -6.14
CA ILE A 99 -4.35 4.00 -5.93
C ILE A 99 -5.76 3.42 -5.98
N ALA A 100 -6.68 3.99 -5.20
CA ALA A 100 -8.10 3.68 -5.25
C ALA A 100 -8.91 4.83 -4.66
N VAL A 101 -10.07 5.12 -5.23
CA VAL A 101 -11.00 6.15 -4.75
C VAL A 101 -11.76 5.72 -3.51
N ASP A 102 -12.01 4.41 -3.38
CA ASP A 102 -12.73 3.81 -2.27
C ASP A 102 -12.37 2.33 -2.06
N LEU A 103 -12.96 1.72 -1.02
CA LEU A 103 -12.78 0.31 -0.70
C LEU A 103 -13.25 -0.63 -1.81
N ASP A 104 -14.27 -0.26 -2.59
CA ASP A 104 -14.80 -1.13 -3.65
C ASP A 104 -13.82 -1.18 -4.82
N GLN A 105 -13.33 -0.02 -5.28
CA GLN A 105 -12.28 0.03 -6.29
C GLN A 105 -11.02 -0.69 -5.78
N LEU A 106 -10.67 -0.54 -4.50
CA LEU A 106 -9.47 -1.18 -3.93
C LEU A 106 -9.49 -2.71 -4.10
N HIS A 107 -10.66 -3.34 -3.98
CA HIS A 107 -10.78 -4.81 -4.05
C HIS A 107 -11.30 -5.33 -5.40
N ILE A 108 -11.71 -4.45 -6.32
CA ILE A 108 -12.09 -4.83 -7.70
C ILE A 108 -10.92 -4.60 -8.65
N MET A 109 -10.41 -3.38 -8.72
CA MET A 109 -9.40 -2.98 -9.71
C MET A 109 -8.61 -1.75 -9.23
N PRO A 110 -7.74 -1.90 -8.22
CA PRO A 110 -6.90 -0.81 -7.77
C PRO A 110 -5.76 -0.56 -8.76
N ASN A 111 -5.22 0.65 -8.71
CA ASN A 111 -3.99 1.02 -9.40
C ASN A 111 -2.74 0.58 -8.60
N ILE A 112 -2.69 -0.70 -8.20
CA ILE A 112 -1.53 -1.34 -7.57
C ILE A 112 -0.87 -2.23 -8.61
N TYR A 113 0.19 -1.70 -9.20
CA TYR A 113 1.06 -2.32 -10.21
C TYR A 113 2.51 -1.91 -9.94
N LEU A 114 3.47 -2.54 -10.60
CA LEU A 114 4.92 -2.29 -10.39
C LEU A 114 5.31 -0.78 -10.42
N ARG A 115 4.65 0.01 -11.27
CA ARG A 115 4.91 1.47 -11.38
C ARG A 115 4.41 2.25 -10.17
N THR A 116 3.28 1.86 -9.61
CA THR A 116 2.46 2.68 -8.71
C THR A 116 2.51 2.20 -7.26
N ALA A 117 2.85 0.93 -7.04
CA ALA A 117 3.15 0.35 -5.75
C ALA A 117 4.55 0.77 -5.28
N LEU A 118 4.66 2.05 -4.92
CA LEU A 118 5.88 2.68 -4.46
C LEU A 118 6.05 2.55 -2.95
N ASP A 119 7.29 2.72 -2.49
CA ASP A 119 7.58 2.91 -1.08
C ASP A 119 7.18 4.30 -0.58
N GLU A 120 7.28 4.52 0.73
CA GLU A 120 6.91 5.79 1.36
C GLU A 120 7.72 6.98 0.85
N ASN A 121 8.89 6.74 0.26
CA ASN A 121 9.78 7.75 -0.30
C ASN A 121 9.60 7.92 -1.83
N GLY A 122 8.65 7.19 -2.44
CA GLY A 122 8.37 7.24 -3.88
C GLY A 122 9.33 6.42 -4.74
N ASN A 123 10.12 5.53 -4.14
CA ASN A 123 10.97 4.59 -4.87
C ASN A 123 10.17 3.36 -5.32
N ARG A 124 10.66 2.74 -6.39
CA ARG A 124 10.08 1.49 -6.90
C ARG A 124 10.49 0.33 -5.99
N VAL A 125 9.53 -0.50 -5.59
CA VAL A 125 9.78 -1.79 -4.94
C VAL A 125 10.21 -2.82 -5.99
N MET A 126 11.15 -3.69 -5.66
CA MET A 126 11.66 -4.69 -6.61
C MET A 126 10.61 -5.75 -6.93
N GLY A 127 10.34 -5.94 -8.23
CA GLY A 127 9.37 -6.90 -8.74
C GLY A 127 9.98 -8.28 -9.01
N ARG A 128 9.16 -9.17 -9.57
CA ARG A 128 9.51 -10.58 -9.83
C ARG A 128 10.77 -10.77 -10.68
N TYR A 129 11.00 -9.87 -11.63
CA TYR A 129 12.08 -9.95 -12.62
C TYR A 129 13.22 -8.99 -12.36
N ASP A 130 13.24 -8.33 -11.21
CA ASP A 130 14.40 -7.56 -10.76
C ASP A 130 15.50 -8.50 -10.23
N GLU A 131 16.70 -7.97 -10.02
CA GLU A 131 17.87 -8.75 -9.55
C GLU A 131 17.61 -9.49 -8.23
N ARG A 132 16.77 -8.90 -7.37
CA ARG A 132 16.20 -9.56 -6.20
C ARG A 132 14.69 -9.57 -6.35
N ASN A 133 14.10 -10.75 -6.18
CA ASN A 133 12.66 -10.89 -6.17
C ASN A 133 12.10 -10.54 -4.79
N GLU A 134 11.47 -9.36 -4.68
CA GLU A 134 10.83 -8.87 -3.45
C GLU A 134 9.33 -8.57 -3.69
N HIS A 135 8.71 -9.29 -4.64
CA HIS A 135 7.38 -8.96 -5.13
C HIS A 135 6.22 -9.40 -4.25
N ASP A 136 6.44 -10.43 -3.43
CA ASP A 136 5.46 -10.93 -2.47
C ASP A 136 5.34 -10.00 -1.26
N ILE A 137 4.11 -9.52 -1.03
CA ILE A 137 3.75 -8.62 0.07
C ILE A 137 2.83 -9.35 1.05
N LEU A 138 3.14 -9.32 2.35
CA LEU A 138 2.37 -9.96 3.41
C LEU A 138 0.98 -9.30 3.55
N THR A 139 -0.08 -10.13 3.64
CA THR A 139 -1.46 -9.65 3.82
C THR A 139 -2.30 -10.52 4.76
N GLY A 140 -2.20 -11.84 4.66
CA GLY A 140 -3.04 -12.79 5.39
C GLY A 140 -4.54 -12.70 5.10
N THR A 141 -4.91 -12.13 3.95
CA THR A 141 -6.29 -11.84 3.55
C THR A 141 -6.77 -12.76 2.44
N GLN A 142 -8.08 -12.96 2.34
CA GLN A 142 -8.71 -13.32 1.07
C GLN A 142 -8.70 -12.12 0.10
N ALA A 143 -8.96 -12.37 -1.19
CA ALA A 143 -8.88 -11.34 -2.23
C ALA A 143 -9.82 -10.13 -1.98
N ASP A 144 -10.96 -10.37 -1.33
CA ASP A 144 -11.91 -9.33 -0.93
C ASP A 144 -11.48 -8.53 0.31
N GLY A 145 -10.27 -8.76 0.82
CA GLY A 145 -9.67 -8.08 1.97
C GLY A 145 -10.15 -8.55 3.34
N THR A 146 -10.90 -9.65 3.38
CA THR A 146 -11.41 -10.24 4.62
C THR A 146 -10.49 -11.32 5.18
N ALA A 147 -10.62 -11.64 6.47
CA ALA A 147 -9.89 -12.75 7.08
C ALA A 147 -10.41 -14.10 6.56
N TYR A 148 -9.55 -15.11 6.56
CA TYR A 148 -9.96 -16.48 6.23
C TYR A 148 -11.07 -16.98 7.16
N PHE A 149 -11.87 -17.92 6.66
CA PHE A 149 -12.88 -18.59 7.45
C PHE A 149 -12.25 -19.59 8.43
N PRO A 150 -12.86 -19.81 9.61
CA PRO A 150 -12.26 -20.64 10.67
C PRO A 150 -12.11 -22.13 10.30
N TRP A 151 -12.80 -22.62 9.27
CA TRP A 151 -12.66 -23.99 8.76
C TRP A 151 -11.52 -24.16 7.74
N GLN A 152 -10.88 -23.08 7.31
CA GLN A 152 -9.76 -23.15 6.39
C GLN A 152 -8.49 -23.46 7.16
N GLU A 153 -7.86 -24.58 6.82
CA GLU A 153 -6.71 -25.10 7.56
C GLU A 153 -5.41 -24.36 7.27
N GLY A 154 -4.51 -24.45 8.26
CA GLY A 154 -3.16 -23.89 8.24
C GLY A 154 -3.12 -22.40 8.49
N ASP A 155 -2.03 -21.95 9.10
CA ASP A 155 -1.77 -20.53 9.34
C ASP A 155 -1.57 -19.76 8.02
N LYS A 156 -2.21 -18.61 7.91
CA LYS A 156 -2.14 -17.65 6.80
C LYS A 156 -1.65 -16.28 7.26
N THR A 157 -1.18 -16.17 8.51
CA THR A 157 -0.90 -14.89 9.17
C THR A 157 0.39 -14.91 9.99
N CYS A 158 1.20 -15.96 9.91
CA CYS A 158 2.38 -16.13 10.78
C CYS A 158 2.05 -15.96 12.27
N SER A 159 1.05 -16.72 12.72
CA SER A 159 0.49 -16.70 14.08
C SER A 159 0.04 -15.29 14.47
N ASN A 160 -0.83 -14.69 13.65
CA ASN A 160 -1.27 -13.30 13.82
C ASN A 160 -0.11 -12.31 13.94
N TRP A 161 0.90 -12.49 13.10
CA TRP A 161 2.07 -11.62 12.95
C TRP A 161 2.97 -11.62 14.18
N THR A 162 3.07 -12.76 14.87
CA THR A 162 3.91 -12.94 16.07
C THR A 162 4.92 -14.08 15.94
N SER A 163 4.96 -14.76 14.80
CA SER A 163 5.91 -15.86 14.51
C SER A 163 6.84 -15.50 13.36
N ASN A 164 8.13 -15.80 13.56
CA ASN A 164 9.16 -15.81 12.54
C ASN A 164 9.61 -17.25 12.18
N GLY A 165 8.84 -18.26 12.59
CA GLY A 165 9.20 -19.67 12.49
C GLY A 165 8.24 -20.47 11.61
N GLU A 166 7.61 -21.48 12.22
CA GLU A 166 6.57 -22.29 11.59
C GLU A 166 5.30 -21.49 11.26
N GLY A 167 4.51 -22.02 10.34
CA GLY A 167 3.32 -21.38 9.79
C GLY A 167 3.55 -20.86 8.37
N SER A 168 2.61 -20.06 7.89
CA SER A 168 2.75 -19.35 6.61
C SER A 168 1.92 -18.06 6.65
N ALA A 169 2.21 -17.15 5.74
CA ALA A 169 1.37 -15.99 5.48
C ALA A 169 0.81 -16.05 4.06
N THR A 170 -0.46 -15.68 3.88
CA THR A 170 -0.93 -15.32 2.53
C THR A 170 -0.24 -14.03 2.11
N VAL A 171 0.29 -14.05 0.89
CA VAL A 171 0.95 -12.92 0.24
C VAL A 171 0.19 -12.55 -1.03
N GLY A 172 0.37 -11.31 -1.48
CA GLY A 172 -0.05 -10.88 -2.82
C GLY A 172 1.08 -10.21 -3.58
N HIS A 173 0.85 -9.91 -4.86
CA HIS A 173 1.85 -9.39 -5.78
C HIS A 173 1.64 -7.91 -6.08
N HIS A 174 2.50 -7.04 -5.54
CA HIS A 174 2.42 -5.60 -5.82
C HIS A 174 2.65 -5.27 -7.31
N ASP A 175 3.37 -6.16 -8.01
CA ASP A 175 3.72 -6.02 -9.42
C ASP A 175 2.72 -6.69 -10.39
N ARG A 176 1.72 -7.39 -9.86
CA ARG A 176 0.69 -8.14 -10.61
C ARG A 176 1.28 -9.20 -11.56
N HIS A 177 2.35 -9.88 -11.15
CA HIS A 177 3.02 -10.86 -12.01
C HIS A 177 3.29 -12.22 -11.34
N GLY A 178 3.24 -13.30 -12.14
CA GLY A 178 3.72 -14.63 -11.75
C GLY A 178 2.63 -15.58 -11.25
N GLY A 179 2.99 -16.87 -11.12
CA GLY A 179 2.22 -17.86 -10.35
C GLY A 179 0.80 -18.22 -10.82
N GLY A 180 0.33 -17.67 -11.94
CA GLY A 180 -1.04 -17.86 -12.46
C GLY A 180 -2.11 -17.03 -11.75
N ASN A 181 -1.92 -16.70 -10.47
CA ASN A 181 -2.75 -15.78 -9.70
C ASN A 181 -1.97 -14.48 -9.42
N THR A 182 -2.40 -13.38 -10.03
CA THR A 182 -1.77 -12.05 -9.93
C THR A 182 -2.48 -11.12 -8.94
N SER A 183 -3.21 -11.68 -7.97
CA SER A 183 -3.86 -10.90 -6.92
C SER A 183 -2.84 -10.09 -6.12
N TRP A 184 -3.13 -8.80 -5.90
CA TRP A 184 -2.23 -7.91 -5.14
C TRP A 184 -2.19 -8.21 -3.65
N ASN A 185 -3.22 -8.89 -3.12
CA ASN A 185 -3.38 -9.18 -1.70
C ASN A 185 -3.64 -10.67 -1.36
N ALA A 186 -3.82 -11.55 -2.34
CA ALA A 186 -4.15 -12.96 -2.08
C ALA A 186 -3.73 -13.89 -3.24
N ALA A 187 -2.42 -13.93 -3.53
CA ALA A 187 -1.84 -14.72 -4.60
C ALA A 187 -1.59 -16.18 -4.19
N HIS A 188 -0.81 -16.39 -3.12
CA HIS A 188 -0.46 -17.70 -2.57
C HIS A 188 0.03 -17.58 -1.12
N ASN A 189 0.41 -18.71 -0.50
CA ASN A 189 1.01 -18.72 0.84
C ASN A 189 2.55 -18.73 0.75
N SER A 190 3.19 -18.16 1.76
CA SER A 190 4.65 -18.23 1.92
C SER A 190 5.11 -19.64 2.29
N ARG A 191 6.41 -19.92 2.07
CA ARG A 191 7.04 -21.19 2.47
C ARG A 191 7.23 -21.34 3.98
N GLY A 192 7.07 -20.25 4.73
CA GLY A 192 7.34 -20.15 6.15
C GLY A 192 7.29 -18.69 6.60
N CYS A 193 7.55 -18.44 7.87
CA CYS A 193 7.49 -17.11 8.45
C CYS A 193 8.85 -16.48 8.75
N SER A 194 9.95 -17.23 8.59
CA SER A 194 11.30 -16.67 8.78
C SER A 194 11.71 -15.74 7.63
N PRO A 195 12.64 -14.80 7.86
CA PRO A 195 13.20 -13.97 6.79
C PRO A 195 13.68 -14.78 5.58
N GLU A 196 14.35 -15.90 5.81
CA GLU A 196 14.89 -16.79 4.76
C GLU A 196 13.77 -17.45 3.96
N ASN A 197 12.70 -17.88 4.64
CA ASN A 197 11.54 -18.49 3.99
C ASN A 197 10.75 -17.48 3.18
N LEU A 198 10.59 -16.24 3.65
CA LEU A 198 9.96 -15.17 2.88
C LEU A 198 10.77 -14.83 1.63
N ARG A 199 12.10 -14.70 1.74
CA ARG A 199 13.00 -14.51 0.58
C ARG A 199 12.96 -15.67 -0.41
N SER A 200 12.91 -16.90 0.10
CA SER A 200 12.80 -18.10 -0.74
C SER A 200 11.44 -18.24 -1.42
N THR A 201 10.41 -17.55 -0.90
CA THR A 201 9.08 -17.47 -1.53
C THR A 201 9.11 -16.48 -2.70
N GLY A 202 9.73 -15.31 -2.50
CA GLY A 202 9.73 -14.20 -3.45
C GLY A 202 9.44 -12.85 -2.81
N GLY A 203 9.51 -12.72 -1.49
CA GLY A 203 9.27 -11.47 -0.76
C GLY A 203 10.44 -11.11 0.15
N ASN A 204 10.28 -10.06 0.95
CA ASN A 204 11.30 -9.64 1.93
C ASN A 204 10.70 -9.17 3.26
N GLY A 205 9.48 -9.65 3.58
CA GLY A 205 8.76 -9.23 4.79
C GLY A 205 8.13 -7.84 4.68
N TYR A 206 7.89 -7.36 3.45
CA TYR A 206 7.18 -6.11 3.21
C TYR A 206 5.66 -6.29 3.36
N PHE A 207 4.97 -5.20 3.68
CA PHE A 207 3.52 -5.14 3.77
C PHE A 207 3.02 -3.77 3.28
N TYR A 208 1.72 -3.68 3.00
CA TYR A 208 1.10 -2.42 2.60
C TYR A 208 0.70 -1.59 3.82
N CYS A 209 0.87 -0.28 3.73
CA CYS A 209 0.44 0.70 4.71
C CYS A 209 -0.59 1.63 4.08
N PHE A 210 -1.74 1.78 4.74
CA PHE A 210 -2.81 2.66 4.30
C PHE A 210 -3.14 3.67 5.39
N ALA A 211 -3.45 4.88 4.96
CA ALA A 211 -4.08 5.85 5.83
C ALA A 211 -5.52 5.41 6.19
N ALA A 212 -5.90 5.68 7.43
CA ALA A 212 -7.15 5.26 8.05
C ALA A 212 -7.88 6.38 8.82
N ASP A 213 -7.45 7.62 8.58
CA ASP A 213 -8.11 8.85 9.03
C ASP A 213 -9.32 9.24 8.18
#